data_AF-A0A9P0Z4F7-F1
#
_entry.id   AF-A0A9P0Z4F7-F1
#
_cell.length_a   1.000
_cell.length_b   1.000
_cell.length_c   1.000
_cell.angle_alpha   90.00
_cell.angle_beta   90.00
_cell.angle_gamma   90.00
#
_symmetry.space_group_name_H-M   'P 1'
#
loop_
_entity.id
_entity.type
_entity.pdbx_description
1 polymer ?
#
loop_
_entity_poly.entity_id
_entity_poly.type
_entity_poly.pdbx_seq_one_letter_code
_entity_poly.pdbx_strand_id
1 'polypeptide(L)'
;MDAGEEWQAYPSRMFTGPLLFLMICYFDRVQFKGQVLDNVFPTIKFWTKDRIDKRVKDERKLGFGLGKVKPRIMPVEEETEQKGDELLTKEECVKEIVAVAQKFSDAFVEFSKLPSTISKKFPNSDILKKIYLTTCDYFINQANGDQ
;
A
#
# COMPACT_ATOMS: atom_id res chain seq x y z
N MET A 1 2.47 44.79 13.37
CA MET A 1 3.22 44.42 12.16
C MET A 1 3.05 42.95 11.98
N ASP A 2 2.43 42.55 10.88
CA ASP A 2 2.29 41.14 10.50
C ASP A 2 3.65 40.64 9.98
N ALA A 3 4.04 39.41 10.32
CA ALA A 3 5.35 38.85 9.95
C ALA A 3 5.52 38.77 8.43
N GLY A 4 4.42 38.66 7.69
CA GLY A 4 4.41 38.70 6.22
C GLY A 4 4.83 40.06 5.64
N GLU A 5 4.42 41.16 6.28
CA GLU A 5 4.76 42.52 5.84
C GLU A 5 6.24 42.84 6.11
N GLU A 6 6.77 42.41 7.26
CA GLU A 6 8.18 42.58 7.62
C GLU A 6 9.11 41.76 6.70
N TRP A 7 8.66 40.61 6.23
CA TRP A 7 9.41 39.78 5.28
C TRP A 7 9.46 40.41 3.88
N GLN A 8 8.36 41.00 3.41
CA GLN A 8 8.30 41.65 2.10
C GLN A 8 9.08 42.98 2.04
N ALA A 9 9.31 43.62 3.18
CA ALA A 9 10.07 44.87 3.26
C ALA A 9 11.55 44.73 2.84
N TYR A 10 12.12 43.52 2.87
CA TYR A 10 13.53 43.27 2.57
C TYR A 10 13.71 42.16 1.52
N PRO A 11 13.51 42.44 0.22
CA PRO A 11 13.54 41.43 -0.84
C PRO A 11 14.91 40.78 -1.08
N SER A 12 16.01 41.39 -0.60
CA SER A 12 17.36 40.82 -0.65
C SER A 12 17.67 39.88 0.52
N ARG A 13 16.78 39.77 1.50
CA ARG A 13 16.98 38.97 2.70
C ARG A 13 16.81 37.49 2.36
N MET A 14 17.92 36.79 2.24
CA MET A 14 17.92 35.34 2.10
C MET A 14 17.83 34.69 3.48
N PHE A 15 17.04 33.62 3.59
CA PHE A 15 17.06 32.79 4.78
C PHE A 15 18.40 32.05 4.85
N THR A 16 19.27 32.45 5.77
CA THR A 16 20.60 31.87 5.99
C THR A 16 20.59 30.62 6.87
N GLY A 17 19.42 30.22 7.38
CA GLY A 17 19.26 29.00 8.16
C GLY A 17 19.21 27.73 7.29
N PRO A 18 19.08 26.55 7.93
CA PRO A 18 19.07 25.26 7.24
C PRO A 18 17.71 24.98 6.59
N LEU A 19 17.26 25.83 5.66
CA LEU A 19 15.93 25.75 5.03
C LEU A 19 15.69 24.39 4.39
N LEU A 20 16.69 23.88 3.68
CA LEU A 20 16.61 22.57 3.02
C LEU A 20 16.35 21.44 4.03
N PHE A 21 17.01 21.49 5.19
CA PHE A 21 16.79 20.52 6.27
C PHE A 21 15.35 20.60 6.77
N LEU A 22 14.84 21.82 7.03
CA LEU A 22 13.46 22.02 7.46
C LEU A 22 12.45 21.53 6.43
N MET A 23 12.70 21.77 5.13
CA MET A 23 11.85 21.30 4.04
C MET A 23 11.83 19.77 3.96
N ILE A 24 12.99 19.13 4.09
CA ILE A 24 13.09 17.66 4.07
C ILE A 24 12.35 17.07 5.28
N CYS A 25 12.54 17.64 6.48
CA CYS A 25 11.78 17.23 7.67
C CYS A 25 10.28 17.44 7.48
N TYR A 26 9.86 18.55 6.88
CA TYR A 26 8.47 18.83 6.59
C TYR A 26 7.87 17.74 5.68
N PHE A 27 8.52 17.45 4.56
CA PHE A 27 8.03 16.45 3.62
C PHE A 27 7.98 15.04 4.23
N ASP A 28 8.98 14.68 5.01
CA ASP A 28 9.07 13.38 5.69
C ASP A 28 7.99 13.18 6.76
N ARG A 29 7.75 14.23 7.56
CA ARG A 29 6.91 14.16 8.76
C ARG A 29 5.45 14.48 8.48
N VAL A 30 5.13 15.23 7.42
CA VAL A 30 3.75 15.62 7.10
C VAL A 30 3.16 14.65 6.08
N GLN A 31 2.17 13.86 6.50
CA GLN A 31 1.36 13.04 5.61
C GLN A 31 0.37 13.92 4.84
N PHE A 32 0.42 13.84 3.51
CA PHE A 32 -0.52 14.53 2.64
C PHE A 32 -1.43 13.51 1.98
N LYS A 33 -2.74 13.75 2.04
CA LYS A 33 -3.78 12.85 1.50
C LYS A 33 -3.69 11.40 1.98
N GLY A 34 -3.29 11.17 3.23
CA GLY A 34 -3.17 9.81 3.77
C GLY A 34 -2.07 8.97 3.11
N GLN A 35 -1.16 9.57 2.34
CA GLN A 35 0.02 8.85 1.85
C GLN A 35 0.93 8.53 3.03
N VAL A 36 0.96 7.25 3.38
CA VAL A 36 1.96 6.70 4.29
C VAL A 36 3.20 6.42 3.45
N LEU A 37 4.22 7.26 3.61
CA LEU A 37 5.53 6.99 3.02
C LEU A 37 6.23 5.95 3.90
N ASP A 38 6.67 4.85 3.28
CA ASP A 38 7.57 3.88 3.91
C ASP A 38 8.82 4.62 4.40
N ASN A 39 9.10 4.50 5.69
CA ASN A 39 10.18 5.24 6.32
C ASN A 39 11.53 4.62 5.91
N VAL A 40 12.10 5.07 4.78
CA VAL A 40 13.44 4.67 4.37
C VAL A 40 14.45 5.60 5.04
N PHE A 41 15.16 5.08 6.04
CA PHE A 41 16.29 5.79 6.64
C PHE A 41 17.56 5.61 5.78
N PRO A 42 18.33 6.67 5.53
CA PRO A 42 18.10 8.07 5.92
C PRO A 42 17.11 8.80 4.99
N THR A 43 16.25 9.62 5.57
CA THR A 43 15.21 10.41 4.87
C THR A 43 15.71 11.16 3.63
N ILE A 44 16.93 11.72 3.68
CA ILE A 44 17.51 12.48 2.58
C ILE A 44 17.73 11.64 1.31
N LYS A 45 17.89 10.31 1.45
CA LYS A 45 18.03 9.38 0.34
C LYS A 45 16.70 9.15 -0.38
N PHE A 46 15.60 9.22 0.36
CA PHE A 46 14.26 9.00 -0.18
C PHE A 46 13.73 10.21 -0.96
N TRP A 47 14.02 11.42 -0.49
CA TRP A 47 13.53 12.66 -1.09
C TRP A 47 14.40 13.13 -2.26
N THR A 48 14.19 12.50 -3.42
CA THR A 48 14.75 12.96 -4.69
C THR A 48 14.03 14.23 -5.17
N LYS A 49 14.70 15.00 -6.05
CA LYS A 49 14.16 16.21 -6.66
C LYS A 49 12.76 16.01 -7.25
N ASP A 50 12.56 14.92 -7.99
CA ASP A 50 11.28 14.62 -8.63
C ASP A 50 10.14 14.42 -7.63
N ARG A 51 10.42 13.78 -6.48
CA ARG A 51 9.44 13.56 -5.41
C ARG A 51 9.09 14.87 -4.70
N ILE A 52 10.09 15.71 -4.45
CA ILE A 52 9.89 17.05 -3.88
C ILE A 52 9.04 17.90 -4.84
N ASP A 53 9.38 17.92 -6.13
CA ASP A 53 8.66 18.72 -7.13
C ASP A 53 7.20 18.27 -7.27
N LYS A 54 6.95 16.95 -7.26
CA LYS A 54 5.59 16.41 -7.24
C LYS A 54 4.84 16.88 -5.99
N ARG A 55 5.47 16.78 -4.82
CA ARG A 55 4.85 17.18 -3.55
C ARG A 55 4.51 18.66 -3.50
N VAL A 56 5.42 19.53 -3.95
CA VAL A 56 5.20 20.98 -4.01
C VAL A 56 4.06 21.33 -4.97
N LYS A 57 3.96 20.65 -6.12
CA LYS A 57 2.84 20.85 -7.06
C LYS A 57 1.50 20.46 -6.45
N ASP A 58 1.48 19.37 -5.69
CA ASP A 58 0.27 18.87 -5.04
C ASP A 58 -0.18 19.80 -3.89
N GLU A 59 0.75 20.26 -3.06
CA GLU A 59 0.47 21.20 -1.96
C GLU A 59 0.13 22.60 -2.46
N ARG A 60 0.70 23.06 -3.57
CA ARG A 60 0.32 24.34 -4.19
C ARG A 60 -1.16 24.38 -4.58
N LYS A 61 -1.75 23.23 -4.97
CA LYS A 61 -3.15 23.15 -5.38
C LYS A 61 -4.12 23.14 -4.21
N LEU A 62 -3.71 22.58 -3.08
CA LEU A 62 -4.61 22.28 -1.95
C LEU A 62 -4.33 23.14 -0.71
N GLY A 63 -3.14 23.72 -0.61
CA GLY A 63 -2.65 24.44 0.55
C GLY A 63 -1.51 23.70 1.24
N PHE A 64 -0.47 24.44 1.61
CA PHE A 64 0.64 23.94 2.43
C PHE A 64 0.17 23.73 3.87
N GLY A 65 0.66 22.67 4.51
CA GLY A 65 0.47 22.45 5.96
C GLY A 65 -0.84 21.76 6.36
N LEU A 66 -1.69 21.37 5.41
CA LEU A 66 -2.97 20.70 5.69
C LEU A 66 -2.84 19.19 5.97
N GLY A 67 -1.63 18.68 6.09
CA GLY A 67 -1.35 17.27 6.34
C GLY A 67 -1.36 16.90 7.83
N LYS A 68 -1.48 15.60 8.12
CA LYS A 68 -1.33 15.09 9.49
C LYS A 68 0.15 14.81 9.77
N VAL A 69 0.62 15.20 10.95
CA VAL A 69 2.00 14.91 11.37
C VAL A 69 2.09 13.44 11.78
N LYS A 70 3.08 12.72 11.23
CA LYS A 70 3.38 11.32 11.60
C LYS A 70 3.67 11.22 13.11
N PRO A 71 3.34 10.09 13.76
CA PRO A 71 3.70 9.86 15.15
C PRO A 71 5.21 9.96 15.35
N ARG A 72 5.63 10.33 16.57
CA ARG A 72 7.04 10.52 16.95
C ARG A 72 7.85 9.28 16.54
N ILE A 73 9.00 9.50 15.91
CA ILE A 73 9.98 8.44 15.68
C ILE A 73 10.50 8.06 17.07
N MET A 74 10.09 6.89 17.56
CA MET A 74 10.69 6.33 18.76
C MET A 74 12.05 5.76 18.37
N PRO A 75 13.09 5.92 19.21
CA PRO A 75 14.27 5.09 19.09
C PRO A 75 13.79 3.64 18.99
N VAL A 76 14.40 2.86 18.10
CA VAL A 76 14.23 1.41 18.19
C VAL A 76 14.88 1.04 19.52
N GLU A 77 14.07 0.91 20.57
CA GLU A 77 14.46 0.08 21.71
C GLU A 77 14.78 -1.27 21.09
N GLU A 78 16.02 -1.72 21.25
CA GLU A 78 16.36 -3.13 20.98
C GLU A 78 15.25 -3.96 21.63
N GLU A 79 14.59 -4.76 20.80
CA GLU A 79 13.28 -5.35 21.09
C GLU A 79 13.19 -5.90 22.52
N THR A 80 12.52 -5.17 23.42
CA THR A 80 11.65 -5.79 24.42
C THR A 80 10.22 -5.56 23.98
N GLU A 81 9.71 -6.57 23.29
CA GLU A 81 8.32 -6.97 23.16
C GLU A 81 7.21 -5.96 23.58
N GLN A 82 6.41 -5.62 22.55
CA GLN A 82 4.96 -5.33 22.58
C GLN A 82 4.50 -3.94 23.08
N LYS A 83 3.84 -3.16 22.20
CA LYS A 83 2.35 -3.17 22.02
C LYS A 83 1.90 -1.99 21.14
N GLY A 84 1.00 -2.24 20.17
CA GLY A 84 0.08 -1.19 19.72
C GLY A 84 -0.23 -1.03 18.22
N ASP A 85 -0.23 -2.10 17.43
CA ASP A 85 -1.23 -2.31 16.36
C ASP A 85 -1.30 -3.82 16.15
N GLU A 86 -2.47 -4.35 15.78
CA GLU A 86 -2.77 -5.79 15.72
C GLU A 86 -1.92 -6.49 14.65
N LEU A 87 -0.66 -6.75 14.99
CA LEU A 87 0.32 -7.41 14.16
C LEU A 87 0.10 -8.91 14.32
N LEU A 88 -0.78 -9.47 13.48
CA LEU A 88 -0.82 -10.90 13.16
C LEU A 88 0.62 -11.42 13.18
N THR A 89 0.92 -12.32 14.11
CA THR A 89 2.27 -12.87 14.18
C THR A 89 2.58 -13.49 12.82
N LYS A 90 3.83 -13.38 12.35
CA LYS A 90 4.23 -13.95 11.03
C LYS A 90 3.77 -15.40 10.90
N GLU A 91 3.73 -16.13 12.02
CA GLU A 91 3.25 -17.49 12.11
C GLU A 91 1.73 -17.65 11.90
N GLU A 92 0.91 -16.74 12.42
CA GLU A 92 -0.54 -16.74 12.18
C GLU A 92 -0.89 -16.42 10.74
N CYS A 93 -0.25 -15.40 10.14
CA CYS A 93 -0.44 -15.06 8.73
C CYS A 93 -0.04 -16.23 7.81
N VAL A 94 1.08 -16.90 8.11
CA VAL A 94 1.50 -18.11 7.38
C VAL A 94 0.48 -19.24 7.55
N LYS A 95 -0.05 -19.47 8.76
CA LYS A 95 -1.09 -20.49 9.00
C LYS A 95 -2.37 -20.21 8.21
N GLU A 96 -2.80 -18.96 8.13
CA GLU A 96 -3.98 -18.57 7.35
C GLU A 96 -3.77 -18.80 5.86
N ILE A 97 -2.64 -18.38 5.30
CA ILE A 97 -2.30 -18.60 3.89
C ILE A 97 -2.25 -20.11 3.57
N VAL A 98 -1.63 -20.90 4.45
CA VAL A 98 -1.56 -22.36 4.30
C VAL A 98 -2.96 -22.97 4.35
N ALA A 99 -3.83 -22.52 5.27
CA ALA A 99 -5.20 -23.02 5.38
C ALA A 99 -6.05 -22.69 4.14
N VAL A 100 -5.89 -21.49 3.57
CA VAL A 100 -6.56 -21.10 2.31
C VAL A 100 -6.04 -21.94 1.14
N ALA A 101 -4.73 -22.14 1.04
CA ALA A 101 -4.12 -22.96 0.01
C ALA A 101 -4.59 -24.43 0.09
N GLN A 102 -4.72 -24.98 1.30
CA GLN A 102 -5.27 -26.32 1.52
C GLN A 102 -6.71 -26.43 1.04
N LYS A 103 -7.59 -25.49 1.43
CA LYS A 103 -8.99 -25.47 0.98
C LYS A 103 -9.11 -25.41 -0.55
N PHE A 104 -8.27 -24.59 -1.20
CA PHE A 104 -8.24 -24.53 -2.66
C PHE A 104 -7.80 -25.86 -3.28
N SER A 105 -6.74 -26.47 -2.73
CA SER A 105 -6.25 -27.78 -3.18
C SER A 105 -7.34 -28.85 -3.08
N ASP A 106 -8.04 -28.93 -1.95
CA ASP A 106 -9.11 -29.91 -1.74
C ASP A 106 -10.25 -29.71 -2.74
N ALA A 107 -10.71 -28.46 -2.91
CA ALA A 107 -11.75 -28.12 -3.88
C ALA A 107 -11.33 -28.45 -5.33
N PHE A 108 -10.07 -28.22 -5.68
CA PHE A 108 -9.54 -28.54 -7.00
C PHE A 108 -9.49 -30.06 -7.23
N VAL A 109 -9.10 -30.84 -6.23
CA VAL A 109 -9.12 -32.30 -6.30
C VAL A 109 -10.54 -32.82 -6.52
N GLU A 110 -11.54 -32.27 -5.83
CA GLU A 110 -12.94 -32.63 -6.04
C GLU A 110 -13.42 -32.30 -7.46
N PHE A 111 -13.12 -31.08 -7.94
CA PHE A 111 -13.43 -30.67 -9.30
C PHE A 111 -12.80 -31.62 -10.34
N SER A 112 -11.55 -32.04 -10.13
CA SER A 112 -10.85 -32.95 -11.05
C SER A 112 -11.50 -34.34 -11.18
N LYS A 113 -12.25 -34.78 -10.15
CA LYS A 113 -12.97 -36.07 -10.15
C LYS A 113 -14.29 -35.99 -10.92
N LEU A 114 -14.89 -34.80 -11.05
CA LEU A 114 -16.17 -34.62 -11.74
C LEU A 114 -16.11 -35.02 -13.22
N PRO A 115 -15.11 -34.63 -14.02
CA PRO A 115 -15.00 -35.04 -15.43
C PRO A 115 -15.02 -36.56 -15.63
N SER A 116 -14.30 -37.31 -14.79
CA SER A 116 -14.27 -38.77 -14.88
C SER A 116 -15.62 -39.41 -14.51
N THR A 117 -16.35 -38.83 -13.56
CA THR A 117 -17.70 -39.28 -13.17
C THR A 117 -18.73 -38.97 -14.23
N ILE A 118 -18.67 -37.77 -14.82
CA ILE A 118 -19.57 -37.32 -15.89
C ILE A 118 -19.31 -38.11 -17.17
N SER A 119 -18.04 -38.35 -17.53
CA SER A 119 -17.68 -39.15 -18.70
C SER A 119 -18.19 -40.60 -18.60
N LYS A 120 -18.25 -41.16 -17.38
CA LYS A 120 -18.82 -42.50 -17.15
C LYS A 120 -20.35 -42.51 -17.26
N LYS A 121 -21.03 -41.46 -16.77
CA LYS A 121 -22.51 -41.37 -16.78
C LYS A 121 -23.08 -40.92 -18.13
N PHE A 122 -22.36 -40.07 -18.86
CA PHE A 122 -22.81 -39.46 -20.12
C PHE A 122 -21.71 -39.50 -21.19
N PRO A 123 -21.40 -40.69 -21.73
CA PRO A 123 -20.39 -40.82 -22.78
C PRO A 123 -20.77 -40.01 -24.03
N ASN A 124 -19.78 -39.35 -24.65
CA ASN A 124 -19.91 -38.52 -25.86
C ASN A 124 -20.86 -37.31 -25.77
N SER A 125 -21.17 -36.82 -24.58
CA SER A 125 -21.98 -35.61 -24.42
C SER A 125 -21.13 -34.32 -24.44
N ASP A 126 -21.58 -33.29 -25.15
CA ASP A 126 -20.96 -31.94 -25.15
C ASP A 126 -21.10 -31.22 -23.80
N ILE A 127 -21.75 -31.85 -22.83
CA ILE A 127 -21.96 -31.36 -21.46
C ILE A 127 -20.62 -31.07 -20.77
N LEU A 128 -19.61 -31.94 -20.94
CA LEU A 128 -18.27 -31.75 -20.37
C LEU A 128 -17.60 -30.47 -20.88
N LYS A 129 -17.68 -30.22 -22.20
CA LYS A 129 -17.13 -29.01 -22.81
C LYS A 129 -17.84 -27.76 -22.29
N LYS A 130 -19.17 -27.81 -22.18
CA LYS A 130 -19.98 -26.69 -21.68
C LYS A 130 -19.65 -26.36 -20.22
N ILE A 131 -19.50 -27.38 -19.37
CA ILE A 131 -19.10 -27.21 -17.97
C ILE A 131 -17.71 -26.58 -17.90
N TYR A 132 -16.74 -27.10 -18.64
CA TYR A 132 -15.38 -26.55 -18.65
C TYR A 132 -15.34 -25.08 -19.08
N LEU A 133 -16.00 -24.74 -20.19
CA LEU A 133 -16.07 -23.36 -20.69
C LEU A 133 -16.74 -22.42 -19.65
N THR A 134 -17.87 -22.83 -19.09
CA THR A 134 -18.59 -22.03 -18.08
C THR A 134 -17.74 -21.80 -16.83
N THR A 135 -17.02 -22.81 -16.38
CA THR A 135 -16.13 -22.71 -15.23
C THR A 135 -14.94 -21.79 -15.51
N CYS A 136 -14.32 -21.90 -16.69
CA CYS A 136 -13.25 -20.98 -17.10
C CYS A 136 -13.72 -19.52 -17.16
N ASP A 137 -14.90 -19.27 -17.73
CA ASP A 137 -15.49 -17.93 -17.78
C ASP A 137 -15.73 -17.36 -16.38
N TYR A 138 -16.20 -18.19 -15.43
CA TYR A 138 -16.40 -17.77 -14.04
C TYR A 138 -15.09 -17.36 -13.37
N PHE A 139 -14.01 -18.14 -13.56
CA PHE A 139 -12.69 -17.81 -13.01
C PHE A 139 -12.10 -16.53 -13.62
N ILE A 140 -12.24 -16.34 -14.93
CA ILE A 140 -11.76 -15.13 -15.62
C ILE A 140 -12.51 -13.89 -15.12
N ASN A 141 -13.83 -13.99 -14.94
CA ASN A 141 -14.63 -12.85 -14.47
C ASN A 141 -14.35 -12.49 -13.00
N GLN A 142 -14.11 -13.49 -12.14
CA GLN A 142 -13.71 -13.24 -10.74
C GLN A 142 -12.33 -12.59 -10.64
N ALA A 143 -11.37 -12.96 -11.50
CA ALA A 143 -10.02 -12.39 -11.51
C ALA A 143 -9.98 -10.91 -11.98
N ASN A 144 -10.98 -10.47 -12.75
CA ASN A 144 -11.07 -9.11 -13.28
C ASN A 144 -11.98 -8.19 -12.43
N GLY A 145 -12.60 -8.69 -11.36
CA GLY A 145 -13.60 -7.99 -10.54
C GLY A 145 -13.05 -7.08 -9.44
N ASP A 146 -11.73 -7.05 -9.22
CA ASP A 146 -11.07 -6.23 -8.18
C ASP A 146 -10.30 -5.04 -8.80
N GLN A 147 -10.98 -4.19 -9.57
CA GLN A 147 -10.47 -2.89 -10.02
C GLN A 147 -11.50 -1.77 -9.84
#